data_AF-A0A0K0CT31-F1
#
_entry.id   AF-A0A0K0CT31-F1
#
_cell.length_a   1.000
_cell.length_b   1.000
_cell.length_c   1.000
_cell.angle_alpha   90.00
_cell.angle_beta   90.00
_cell.angle_gamma   90.00
#
_symmetry.space_group_name_H-M   'P 1'
#
loop_
_entity.id
_entity.type
_entity.pdbx_description
1 polymer ?
#
loop_
_entity_poly.entity_id
_entity_poly.type
_entity_poly.pdbx_seq_one_letter_code
_entity_poly.pdbx_strand_id
1 'polypeptide(L)'
;MGLCQSAEDKQLVQKSKAIDKEMMQGHIAQQKVVKLLLLGAGECGKSTVLKQMRILHDHGFSQEEADQQKGVVYNNTVQAMAMILRAMNSLKITFDDPAREVGT
;
A
#
# COMPACT_ATOMS: atom_id res chain seq x y z
N MET A 1 1.32 7.55 56.80
CA MET A 1 0.36 6.88 55.90
C MET A 1 1.13 6.16 54.80
N GLY A 2 0.88 4.85 54.61
CA GLY A 2 1.18 4.13 53.37
C GLY A 2 2.53 3.40 53.27
N LEU A 3 2.78 2.37 54.11
CA LEU A 3 3.97 1.49 54.03
C LEU A 3 3.63 0.02 53.72
N CYS A 4 2.62 -0.22 52.89
CA CYS A 4 2.36 -1.52 52.26
C CYS A 4 2.03 -1.30 50.78
N GLN A 5 3.04 -1.04 49.95
CA GLN A 5 2.92 -1.34 48.52
C GLN A 5 3.37 -2.79 48.35
N SER A 6 2.47 -3.63 47.82
CA SER A 6 2.80 -4.99 47.47
C SER A 6 3.92 -5.00 46.43
N ALA A 7 4.66 -6.11 46.29
CA ALA A 7 5.67 -6.23 45.24
C ALA A 7 5.07 -6.01 43.84
N GLU A 8 3.79 -6.35 43.67
CA GLU A 8 3.01 -6.15 42.45
C GLU A 8 2.80 -4.66 42.14
N ASP A 9 2.46 -3.84 43.14
CA ASP A 9 2.28 -2.39 42.95
C ASP A 9 3.58 -1.73 42.47
N LYS A 10 4.73 -2.15 43.00
CA LYS A 10 6.04 -1.65 42.56
C LYS A 10 6.33 -2.05 41.12
N GLN A 11 5.99 -3.28 40.72
CA GLN A 11 6.14 -3.73 39.33
C GLN A 11 5.23 -2.97 38.38
N LEU A 12 3.97 -2.70 38.77
CA LEU A 12 3.03 -1.90 37.99
C LEU A 12 3.53 -0.46 37.78
N VAL A 13 4.05 0.17 38.84
CA VAL A 13 4.65 1.51 38.75
C VAL A 13 5.88 1.52 37.83
N GLN A 14 6.74 0.50 37.90
CA GLN A 14 7.89 0.38 37.00
C GLN A 14 7.46 0.19 35.54
N LYS A 15 6.45 -0.66 35.28
CA LYS A 15 5.86 -0.83 33.94
C LYS A 15 5.27 0.47 33.40
N SER A 16 4.50 1.20 34.22
CA SER A 16 3.94 2.50 33.82
C SER A 16 5.04 3.49 33.44
N LYS A 17 6.10 3.60 34.25
CA LYS A 17 7.25 4.48 33.94
C LYS A 17 7.98 4.07 32.66
N ALA A 18 8.08 2.77 32.37
CA ALA A 18 8.67 2.29 31.12
C ALA A 18 7.81 2.70 29.90
N ILE A 19 6.48 2.53 30.00
CA ILE A 19 5.53 2.96 28.97
C ILE A 19 5.61 4.47 28.73
N ASP A 20 5.62 5.28 29.80
CA ASP A 20 5.73 6.74 29.68
C ASP A 20 7.02 7.17 28.98
N LYS A 21 8.13 6.46 29.28
CA LYS A 21 9.42 6.70 28.63
C LYS A 21 9.39 6.34 27.14
N GLU A 22 8.81 5.20 26.77
CA GLU A 22 8.63 4.79 25.38
C GLU A 22 7.72 5.77 24.62
N MET A 23 6.63 6.22 25.26
CA MET A 23 5.70 7.19 24.69
C MET A 23 6.38 8.53 24.42
N MET A 24 7.19 9.02 25.37
CA MET A 24 7.96 10.25 25.20
C MET A 24 8.99 10.12 24.06
N GLN A 25 9.70 9.00 23.99
CA GLN A 25 10.64 8.72 22.90
C GLN A 25 9.94 8.65 21.53
N GLY A 26 8.79 7.98 21.46
CA GLY A 26 7.96 7.92 20.27
C GLY A 26 7.48 9.30 19.82
N HIS A 27 7.05 10.15 20.77
CA HIS A 27 6.62 11.51 20.48
C HIS A 27 7.77 12.37 19.89
N ILE A 28 8.97 12.26 20.45
CA ILE A 28 10.16 12.99 19.94
C ILE A 28 10.54 12.49 18.55
N ALA A 29 10.51 11.17 18.32
CA ALA A 29 10.78 10.60 17.00
C ALA A 29 9.76 11.08 15.97
N GLN A 30 8.48 11.09 16.32
CA GLN A 30 7.40 11.50 15.43
C GLN A 30 7.44 12.99 15.08
N GLN A 31 7.87 13.86 16.00
CA GLN A 31 8.09 15.28 15.73
C GLN A 31 9.17 15.54 14.67
N LYS A 32 10.13 14.61 14.49
CA LYS A 32 11.17 14.72 13.47
C LYS A 32 10.72 14.21 12.09
N VAL A 33 9.57 13.55 12.00
CA VAL A 33 9.05 13.00 10.75
C VAL A 33 8.39 14.10 9.92
N VAL A 34 8.88 14.30 8.70
CA VAL A 34 8.25 15.17 7.71
C VAL A 34 7.12 14.41 7.01
N LYS A 35 5.89 14.91 7.09
CA LYS A 35 4.71 14.33 6.42
C LYS A 35 4.45 15.06 5.12
N LEU A 36 4.37 14.30 4.02
CA LEU A 36 4.09 14.81 2.68
C LEU A 36 2.75 14.29 2.18
N LEU A 37 1.95 15.16 1.54
CA LEU A 37 0.69 14.79 0.92
C LEU A 37 0.80 14.98 -0.60
N LEU A 38 0.68 13.88 -1.35
CA LEU A 38 0.62 13.92 -2.81
C LEU A 38 -0.83 14.07 -3.27
N LEU A 39 -1.13 15.21 -3.91
CA LEU A 39 -2.45 15.52 -4.46
C LEU A 39 -2.44 15.40 -5.99
N GLY A 40 -3.61 15.12 -6.56
CA GLY A 40 -3.80 15.03 -8.01
C GLY A 40 -5.06 14.25 -8.37
N ALA A 41 -5.52 14.39 -9.60
CA ALA A 41 -6.69 13.68 -10.12
C ALA A 41 -6.54 12.15 -10.06
N GLY A 42 -7.64 11.41 -10.25
CA GLY A 42 -7.58 9.96 -10.43
C GLY A 42 -6.55 9.60 -11.51
N GLU A 43 -5.83 8.49 -11.31
CA GLU A 43 -4.93 7.90 -12.31
C GLU A 43 -3.72 8.76 -12.76
N CYS A 44 -3.50 9.95 -12.19
CA CYS A 44 -2.40 10.84 -12.57
C CYS A 44 -0.99 10.37 -12.13
N GLY A 45 -0.85 9.11 -11.69
CA GLY A 45 0.46 8.53 -11.35
C GLY A 45 0.98 8.76 -9.93
N LYS A 46 0.16 9.24 -8.97
CA LYS A 46 0.58 9.41 -7.56
C LYS A 46 1.20 8.14 -6.96
N SER A 47 0.54 6.99 -7.17
CA SER A 47 1.04 5.69 -6.72
C SER A 47 2.35 5.32 -7.41
N THR A 48 2.52 5.69 -8.68
CA THR A 48 3.75 5.47 -9.44
C THR A 48 4.91 6.25 -8.86
N VAL A 49 4.70 7.54 -8.54
CA VAL A 49 5.73 8.37 -7.88
C VAL A 49 6.15 7.78 -6.53
N LEU A 50 5.18 7.33 -5.71
CA LEU A 50 5.48 6.67 -4.43
C LEU A 50 6.25 5.36 -4.61
N LYS A 51 5.91 4.54 -5.61
CA LYS A 51 6.65 3.32 -5.93
C LYS A 51 8.10 3.63 -6.34
N GLN A 52 8.32 4.69 -7.12
CA GLN A 52 9.66 5.13 -7.50
C GLN A 52 10.46 5.65 -6.31
N MET A 53 9.83 6.42 -5.41
CA MET A 53 10.49 6.87 -4.17
C MET A 53 10.99 5.69 -3.34
N ARG A 54 10.20 4.61 -3.26
CA ARG A 54 10.61 3.38 -2.57
C ARG A 54 11.78 2.66 -3.25
N ILE A 55 11.81 2.63 -4.58
CA ILE A 55 12.93 2.05 -5.33
C ILE A 55 14.22 2.85 -5.12
N LEU A 56 14.12 4.19 -5.06
CA LEU A 56 15.30 5.07 -4.99
C LEU A 56 15.84 5.28 -3.57
N HIS A 57 14.98 5.27 -2.55
CA HIS A 57 15.32 5.70 -1.20
C HIS A 57 15.08 4.64 -0.12
N ASP A 58 14.58 3.46 -0.48
CA ASP A 58 14.35 2.34 0.43
C ASP A 58 14.87 1.04 -0.22
N HIS A 59 14.65 -0.11 0.42
CA HIS A 59 15.16 -1.42 0.03
C HIS A 59 14.42 -2.02 -1.18
N GLY A 60 13.71 -1.20 -1.96
CA GLY A 60 12.85 -1.65 -3.05
C GLY A 60 11.69 -2.54 -2.59
N PHE A 61 11.25 -3.45 -3.45
CA PHE A 61 10.16 -4.40 -3.19
C PHE A 61 10.72 -5.79 -2.91
N SER A 62 10.14 -6.48 -1.92
CA SER A 62 10.49 -7.87 -1.62
C SER A 62 9.92 -8.82 -2.68
N GLN A 63 10.46 -10.04 -2.72
CA GLN A 63 9.93 -11.09 -3.60
C GLN A 63 8.47 -11.42 -3.28
N GLU A 64 8.10 -11.43 -2.00
CA GLU A 64 6.73 -11.68 -1.55
C GLU A 64 5.77 -10.59 -2.07
N GLU A 65 6.17 -9.32 -2.01
CA GLU A 65 5.37 -8.22 -2.56
C GLU A 65 5.24 -8.32 -4.08
N ALA A 66 6.33 -8.69 -4.78
CA ALA A 66 6.29 -8.90 -6.22
C ALA A 66 5.32 -10.04 -6.59
N ASP A 67 5.31 -11.13 -5.81
CA ASP A 67 4.39 -12.25 -6.01
C ASP A 67 2.93 -11.85 -5.77
N GLN A 68 2.65 -11.03 -4.77
CA GLN A 68 1.31 -10.47 -4.55
C GLN A 68 0.87 -9.57 -5.73
N GLN A 69 1.79 -8.82 -6.34
CA GLN A 69 1.47 -7.98 -7.51
C GLN A 69 1.17 -8.79 -8.78
N LYS A 70 1.63 -10.04 -8.91
CA LYS A 70 1.34 -10.87 -10.10
C LYS A 70 -0.17 -11.03 -10.34
N GLY A 71 -0.95 -11.26 -9.27
CA GLY A 71 -2.40 -11.37 -9.37
C GLY A 71 -3.06 -10.10 -9.93
N VAL A 72 -2.56 -8.93 -9.52
CA VAL A 72 -3.01 -7.64 -10.04
C VAL A 72 -2.68 -7.49 -11.53
N VAL A 73 -1.46 -7.89 -11.94
CA VAL A 73 -1.04 -7.84 -13.36
C VAL A 73 -1.93 -8.74 -14.22
N TYR A 74 -2.21 -9.97 -13.78
CA TYR A 74 -3.08 -10.88 -14.52
C TYR A 74 -4.50 -10.32 -14.65
N ASN A 75 -5.06 -9.80 -13.55
CA ASN A 75 -6.40 -9.21 -13.57
C ASN A 75 -6.47 -8.00 -14.52
N ASN A 76 -5.50 -7.09 -14.42
CA ASN A 76 -5.43 -5.91 -15.28
C ASN A 76 -5.30 -6.29 -16.77
N THR A 77 -4.54 -7.34 -17.08
CA THR A 77 -4.34 -7.81 -18.46
C THR A 77 -5.65 -8.32 -19.06
N VAL A 78 -6.37 -9.18 -18.32
CA VAL A 78 -7.66 -9.71 -18.78
C VAL A 78 -8.71 -8.61 -18.88
N GLN A 79 -8.78 -7.70 -17.90
CA GLN A 79 -9.70 -6.57 -17.93
C GLN A 79 -9.41 -5.64 -19.11
N ALA A 80 -8.15 -5.31 -19.36
CA ALA A 80 -7.75 -4.49 -20.50
C ALA A 80 -8.18 -5.13 -21.83
N MET A 81 -7.94 -6.43 -21.98
CA MET A 81 -8.38 -7.16 -23.18
C MET A 81 -9.91 -7.12 -23.34
N ALA A 82 -10.67 -7.37 -22.26
CA ALA A 82 -12.13 -7.30 -22.31
C ALA A 82 -12.64 -5.89 -22.65
N MET A 83 -11.99 -4.84 -22.14
CA MET A 83 -12.30 -3.45 -22.49
C MET A 83 -12.06 -3.17 -23.97
N ILE A 84 -10.93 -3.62 -24.52
CA ILE A 84 -10.62 -3.47 -25.95
C ILE A 84 -11.66 -4.19 -26.81
N LEU A 85 -12.00 -5.44 -26.49
CA LEU A 85 -13.00 -6.22 -27.23
C LEU A 85 -14.38 -5.54 -27.24
N ARG A 86 -14.81 -5.01 -26.09
CA ARG A 86 -16.06 -4.23 -25.99
C ARG A 86 -16.00 -2.96 -26.83
N ALA A 87 -14.89 -2.24 -26.78
CA ALA A 87 -14.68 -1.03 -27.57
C ALA A 87 -14.72 -1.32 -29.08
N MET A 88 -14.09 -2.41 -29.54
CA MET A 88 -14.16 -2.85 -30.94
C MET A 88 -15.62 -3.05 -31.40
N ASN A 89 -16.43 -3.74 -30.60
CA ASN A 89 -17.85 -3.94 -30.89
C ASN A 89 -18.65 -2.63 -30.95
N SER A 90 -18.36 -1.68 -30.04
CA SER A 90 -18.99 -0.36 -30.01
C SER A 90 -18.58 0.50 -31.21
N LEU A 91 -17.31 0.44 -31.61
CA LEU A 91 -16.74 1.21 -32.72
C LEU A 91 -16.88 0.52 -34.09
N LYS A 92 -17.49 -0.67 -34.14
CA LYS A 92 -17.65 -1.48 -35.36
C LYS A 92 -16.32 -1.81 -36.04
N ILE A 93 -15.28 -2.01 -35.24
CA ILE A 93 -13.97 -2.48 -35.71
C ILE A 93 -14.00 -4.01 -35.71
N THR A 94 -13.87 -4.61 -36.89
CA THR A 94 -13.83 -6.06 -37.07
C THR A 94 -12.43 -6.61 -36.79
N PHE A 95 -12.34 -7.91 -36.53
CA PHE A 95 -11.05 -8.58 -36.49
C PHE A 95 -10.46 -8.70 -37.89
N ASP A 96 -9.13 -8.67 -37.96
CA ASP A 96 -8.40 -8.93 -39.21
C ASP A 96 -8.52 -10.41 -39.63
N ASP A 97 -8.56 -11.30 -38.65
CA ASP A 97 -8.82 -12.73 -38.82
C ASP A 97 -10.31 -13.03 -38.52
N PRO A 98 -11.13 -13.36 -39.54
CA PRO A 98 -12.55 -13.65 -39.34
C PRO A 98 -12.81 -14.86 -38.45
N ALA A 99 -11.85 -15.79 -38.30
CA ALA A 99 -12.01 -16.94 -37.40
C ALA A 99 -12.05 -16.56 -35.91
N ARG A 100 -11.65 -15.31 -35.58
CA ARG A 100 -11.68 -14.76 -34.22
C ARG A 100 -12.93 -13.97 -33.91
N GLU A 101 -13.78 -13.70 -34.90
CA GLU A 101 -15.12 -13.21 -34.62
C GLU A 101 -15.88 -14.30 -33.88
N VAL A 102 -16.29 -13.99 -32.64
CA VAL A 102 -17.18 -14.86 -31.88
C VAL A 102 -18.50 -14.87 -32.65
N GLY A 103 -18.75 -15.97 -33.36
CA GLY A 103 -20.03 -16.21 -34.00
C GLY A 103 -21.13 -16.05 -32.95
N THR A 104 -21.93 -15.00 -33.12
CA THR A 104 -23.20 -14.82 -32.40
C THR A 104 -24.17 -15.94 -32.72
#